data_AF-A0A061AW05-F1
#
_entry.id   AF-A0A061AW05-F1
#
_cell.length_a   1.000
_cell.length_b   1.000
_cell.length_c   1.000
_cell.angle_alpha   90.00
_cell.angle_beta   90.00
_cell.angle_gamma   90.00
#
_symmetry.space_group_name_H-M   'P 1'
#
loop_
_entity.id
_entity.type
_entity.pdbx_description
1 polymer ?
#
loop_
_entity_poly.entity_id
_entity_poly.type
_entity_poly.pdbx_seq_one_letter_code
_entity_poly.pdbx_strand_id
1 'polypeptide(L)'
;MRRPLPRAIRPRRRLRNLERAPDQQAHHQGQQRNRGLLRDVRASLQKIHPWLEDFGLGYKRDDPSTIKEECLPIIHQKGLLQAYGFPHESFTWGVRSEPGVIGVFEKLFNTEDLLASFDAVNVSLPNRRDLPPVKPWAHQDQDPLRPGFRCIQGFVNLNPCGDNDGGLMVLKGGHLISKEYHETFKNEEQEFRWTNEMYLFTDTGLKWLEEKGLDLLGSQRKERGVPALST
;
A
#
# COMPACT_ATOMS: atom_id res chain seq x y z
N MET A 1 27.67 -25.31 35.67
CA MET A 1 27.77 -25.91 34.32
C MET A 1 26.99 -25.05 33.34
N ARG A 2 27.65 -24.40 32.36
CA ARG A 2 27.01 -23.59 31.32
C ARG A 2 26.80 -24.46 30.07
N ARG A 3 25.57 -24.49 29.53
CA ARG A 3 25.28 -25.16 28.24
C ARG A 3 25.85 -24.34 27.08
N PRO A 4 26.38 -24.96 26.02
CA PRO A 4 26.89 -24.22 24.86
C PRO A 4 25.75 -23.78 23.92
N LEU A 5 25.92 -22.60 23.31
CA LEU A 5 25.03 -22.05 22.27
C LEU A 5 25.21 -22.80 20.94
N PRO A 6 24.15 -22.94 20.11
CA PRO A 6 24.25 -23.59 18.81
C PRO A 6 25.01 -22.71 17.79
N ARG A 7 25.76 -23.38 16.90
CA ARG A 7 26.61 -22.78 15.87
C ARG A 7 25.78 -22.04 14.81
N ALA A 8 26.27 -20.87 14.40
CA ALA A 8 25.75 -20.09 13.28
C ALA A 8 25.82 -20.86 11.95
N ILE A 9 24.69 -20.91 11.23
CA ILE A 9 24.59 -21.43 9.87
C ILE A 9 25.16 -20.38 8.91
N ARG A 10 26.19 -20.74 8.15
CA ARG A 10 26.77 -19.86 7.11
C ARG A 10 25.89 -19.93 5.84
N PRO A 11 25.56 -18.80 5.19
CA PRO A 11 24.85 -18.84 3.91
C PRO A 11 25.78 -19.33 2.79
N ARG A 12 25.33 -20.33 2.03
CA ARG A 12 26.00 -20.76 0.80
C ARG A 12 25.67 -19.77 -0.32
N ARG A 13 26.68 -19.02 -0.77
CA ARG A 13 26.67 -18.31 -2.06
C ARG A 13 26.53 -19.32 -3.21
N ARG A 14 25.49 -19.16 -4.03
CA ARG A 14 25.55 -19.42 -5.48
C ARG A 14 24.76 -18.33 -6.21
N LEU A 15 25.47 -17.27 -6.58
CA LEU A 15 25.10 -16.43 -7.71
C LEU A 15 25.31 -17.26 -8.99
N ARG A 16 24.24 -17.52 -9.73
CA ARG A 16 24.33 -17.89 -11.15
C ARG A 16 23.18 -17.24 -11.91
N ASN A 17 23.57 -16.33 -12.79
CA ASN A 17 22.96 -15.95 -14.07
C ASN A 17 21.45 -15.70 -14.07
N LEU A 18 21.09 -14.44 -13.86
CA LEU A 18 19.84 -13.80 -14.28
C LEU A 18 19.84 -13.65 -15.81
N GLU A 19 19.62 -14.73 -16.55
CA GLU A 19 19.23 -14.61 -17.96
C GLU A 19 18.08 -15.57 -18.25
N ARG A 20 16.96 -14.96 -18.67
CA ARG A 20 15.68 -15.54 -19.12
C ARG A 20 14.64 -15.80 -18.01
N ALA A 21 13.89 -14.76 -17.69
CA ALA A 21 12.55 -14.87 -17.11
C ALA A 21 11.51 -14.96 -18.25
N PRO A 22 10.57 -15.93 -18.23
CA PRO A 22 9.39 -15.90 -19.10
C PRO A 22 8.21 -15.14 -18.45
N ASP A 23 7.32 -14.64 -19.31
CA ASP A 23 6.10 -13.82 -19.11
C ASP A 23 6.25 -12.30 -18.87
N GLN A 24 6.39 -11.57 -19.99
CA GLN A 24 6.57 -10.12 -20.10
C GLN A 24 5.30 -9.26 -19.94
N GLN A 25 4.10 -9.83 -19.75
CA GLN A 25 2.87 -9.02 -19.69
C GLN A 25 2.72 -8.21 -18.39
N ALA A 26 3.19 -8.73 -17.25
CA ALA A 26 3.13 -8.03 -15.96
C ALA A 26 4.07 -6.80 -15.93
N HIS A 27 5.26 -6.92 -16.51
CA HIS A 27 6.27 -5.86 -16.55
C HIS A 27 5.84 -4.63 -17.37
N HIS A 28 4.94 -4.79 -18.34
CA HIS A 28 4.50 -3.69 -19.22
C HIS A 28 3.38 -2.83 -18.59
N GLN A 29 2.54 -3.38 -17.72
CA GLN A 29 1.35 -2.65 -17.23
C GLN A 29 1.52 -1.96 -15.87
N GLY A 30 2.51 -2.35 -15.06
CA GLY A 30 2.78 -1.71 -13.75
C GLY A 30 1.72 -1.95 -12.67
N GLN A 31 0.62 -2.65 -12.97
CA GLN A 31 -0.46 -2.98 -12.01
C GLN A 31 -1.04 -4.37 -12.30
N GLN A 32 -1.39 -5.12 -11.25
CA GLN A 32 -2.17 -6.35 -11.34
C GLN A 32 -3.37 -6.34 -10.38
N ARG A 33 -4.52 -6.84 -10.83
CA ARG A 33 -5.72 -7.07 -9.99
C ARG A 33 -6.08 -8.55 -10.01
N ASN A 34 -6.24 -9.16 -8.83
CA ASN A 34 -6.61 -10.57 -8.71
C ASN A 34 -7.99 -10.72 -8.05
N ARG A 35 -8.91 -11.46 -8.68
CA ARG A 35 -10.27 -11.71 -8.17
C ARG A 35 -10.38 -13.19 -7.78
N GLY A 36 -10.15 -13.51 -6.50
CA GLY A 36 -10.22 -14.91 -6.02
C GLY A 36 -10.01 -15.18 -4.53
N LEU A 37 -9.75 -14.17 -3.69
CA LEU A 37 -9.46 -14.30 -2.26
C LEU A 37 -10.72 -14.11 -1.41
N LEU A 38 -11.51 -15.16 -1.13
CA LEU A 38 -12.92 -14.92 -0.76
C LEU A 38 -13.46 -15.53 0.54
N ARG A 39 -12.87 -16.57 1.15
CA ARG A 39 -13.44 -17.11 2.40
C ARG A 39 -12.76 -16.58 3.66
N ASP A 40 -11.47 -16.83 3.82
CA ASP A 40 -10.77 -16.56 5.07
C ASP A 40 -10.43 -15.06 5.23
N VAL A 41 -10.21 -14.37 4.11
CA VAL A 41 -10.09 -12.89 4.06
C VAL A 41 -11.36 -12.17 4.52
N ARG A 42 -12.55 -12.68 4.17
CA ARG A 42 -13.83 -12.06 4.60
C ARG A 42 -14.09 -12.25 6.09
N ALA A 43 -13.67 -13.36 6.67
CA ALA A 43 -13.75 -13.56 8.12
C ALA A 43 -12.89 -12.54 8.89
N SER A 44 -11.81 -12.05 8.28
CA SER A 44 -10.96 -11.01 8.88
C SER A 44 -11.67 -9.67 9.07
N LEU A 45 -12.57 -9.29 8.15
CA LEU A 45 -13.40 -8.07 8.29
C LEU A 45 -14.24 -8.09 9.56
N GLN A 46 -14.83 -9.24 9.88
CA GLN A 46 -15.75 -9.37 11.01
C GLN A 46 -15.08 -9.11 12.35
N LYS A 47 -13.74 -9.15 12.39
CA LYS A 47 -12.93 -8.90 13.59
C LYS A 47 -12.57 -7.43 13.80
N ILE A 48 -12.63 -6.58 12.77
CA ILE A 48 -12.22 -5.17 12.86
C ILE A 48 -13.15 -4.36 13.76
N HIS A 49 -14.46 -4.46 13.57
CA HIS A 49 -15.41 -3.69 14.39
C HIS A 49 -15.40 -4.12 15.88
N PRO A 50 -15.45 -5.42 16.24
CA PRO A 50 -15.29 -5.84 17.64
C PRO A 50 -14.00 -5.30 18.25
N TRP A 51 -12.88 -5.39 17.51
CA TRP A 51 -11.60 -4.86 17.98
C TRP A 51 -11.64 -3.36 18.29
N LEU A 52 -12.34 -2.56 17.47
CA LEU A 52 -12.53 -1.13 17.74
C LEU A 52 -13.44 -0.88 18.95
N GLU A 53 -14.51 -1.65 19.10
CA GLU A 53 -15.48 -1.55 20.20
C GLU A 53 -14.86 -1.96 21.55
N ASP A 54 -13.95 -2.93 21.57
CA ASP A 54 -13.31 -3.49 22.76
C ASP A 54 -12.43 -2.48 23.52
N PHE A 55 -12.03 -1.36 22.89
CA PHE A 55 -11.36 -0.27 23.59
C PHE A 55 -12.26 0.42 24.63
N GLY A 56 -13.59 0.26 24.55
CA GLY A 56 -14.53 0.87 25.50
C GLY A 56 -14.60 2.39 25.41
N LEU A 57 -14.19 2.97 24.29
CA LEU A 57 -14.16 4.44 24.07
C LEU A 57 -15.51 5.00 23.61
N GLY A 58 -16.49 4.14 23.32
CA GLY A 58 -17.85 4.55 22.94
C GLY A 58 -18.16 4.47 21.45
N TYR A 59 -17.23 4.02 20.62
CA TYR A 59 -17.53 3.63 19.24
C TYR A 59 -18.60 2.54 19.18
N LYS A 60 -19.58 2.72 18.31
CA LYS A 60 -20.64 1.74 18.02
C LYS A 60 -20.82 1.66 16.51
N ARG A 61 -20.63 0.47 15.92
CA ARG A 61 -20.65 0.30 14.46
C ARG A 61 -21.96 0.69 13.79
N ASP A 62 -23.07 0.65 14.52
CA ASP A 62 -24.43 0.92 14.06
C ASP A 62 -24.88 2.37 14.32
N ASP A 63 -24.05 3.18 14.97
CA ASP A 63 -24.33 4.59 15.26
C ASP A 63 -23.24 5.50 14.65
N PRO A 64 -23.49 6.10 13.47
CA PRO A 64 -22.55 7.01 12.82
C PRO A 64 -22.15 8.23 13.65
N SER A 65 -22.95 8.62 14.66
CA SER A 65 -22.59 9.76 15.54
C SER A 65 -21.40 9.45 16.45
N THR A 66 -21.06 8.17 16.61
CA THR A 66 -19.89 7.70 17.37
C THR A 66 -18.61 7.62 16.52
N ILE A 67 -18.66 7.92 15.23
CA ILE A 67 -17.49 7.91 14.34
C ILE A 67 -16.75 9.25 14.47
N LYS A 68 -16.02 9.39 15.58
CA LYS A 68 -15.25 10.58 15.96
C LYS A 68 -14.08 10.21 16.86
N GLU A 69 -13.06 11.05 16.89
CA GLU A 69 -11.78 10.82 17.56
C GLU A 69 -11.93 10.40 19.02
N GLU A 70 -12.80 11.06 19.78
CA GLU A 70 -13.04 10.73 21.19
C GLU A 70 -13.63 9.34 21.44
N CYS A 71 -14.24 8.73 20.42
CA CYS A 71 -14.86 7.41 20.52
C CYS A 71 -14.00 6.27 19.96
N LEU A 72 -12.87 6.58 19.32
CA LEU A 72 -12.05 5.63 18.57
C LEU A 72 -10.63 5.54 19.14
N PRO A 73 -9.94 4.40 18.99
CA PRO A 73 -8.50 4.35 19.20
C PRO A 73 -7.78 5.26 18.20
N ILE A 74 -6.49 5.52 18.44
CA ILE A 74 -5.69 6.35 17.53
C ILE A 74 -5.63 5.68 16.14
N ILE A 75 -6.29 6.32 15.19
CA ILE A 75 -6.25 6.00 13.75
C ILE A 75 -5.75 7.25 13.05
N HIS A 76 -4.66 7.13 12.28
CA HIS A 76 -4.13 8.24 11.51
C HIS A 76 -5.18 8.80 10.55
N GLN A 77 -5.14 10.11 10.25
CA GLN A 77 -6.16 10.82 9.47
C GLN A 77 -6.53 10.15 8.13
N LYS A 78 -5.60 9.41 7.50
CA LYS A 78 -5.83 8.67 6.25
C LYS A 78 -6.44 7.26 6.45
N GLY A 79 -6.99 6.98 7.63
CA GLY A 79 -7.51 5.67 8.01
C GLY A 79 -6.43 4.64 8.31
N LEU A 80 -5.15 5.04 8.43
CA LEU A 80 -4.05 4.10 8.66
C LEU A 80 -3.99 3.72 10.14
N LEU A 81 -4.26 2.47 10.45
CA LEU A 81 -4.15 1.90 11.78
C LEU A 81 -2.85 1.08 11.87
N GLN A 82 -1.85 1.69 12.51
CA GLN A 82 -0.51 1.11 12.74
C GLN A 82 -0.23 0.86 14.23
N ALA A 83 -0.96 1.55 15.11
CA ALA A 83 -0.76 1.48 16.56
C ALA A 83 -1.30 0.16 17.16
N TYR A 84 -1.04 -0.03 18.45
CA TYR A 84 -1.59 -1.12 19.28
C TYR A 84 -1.26 -2.54 18.79
N GLY A 85 -0.25 -2.68 17.93
CA GLY A 85 0.07 -3.98 17.32
C GLY A 85 -0.98 -4.45 16.31
N PHE A 86 -1.90 -3.58 15.85
CA PHE A 86 -2.96 -3.94 14.90
C PHE A 86 -2.43 -4.62 13.63
N PRO A 87 -1.31 -4.18 13.01
CA PRO A 87 -0.70 -4.90 11.89
C PRO A 87 -0.22 -6.33 12.18
N HIS A 88 -0.19 -6.74 13.45
CA HIS A 88 0.23 -8.06 13.90
C HIS A 88 -0.91 -8.89 14.48
N GLU A 89 -2.16 -8.40 14.38
CA GLU A 89 -3.33 -9.17 14.78
C GLU A 89 -3.46 -10.46 13.96
N SER A 90 -4.01 -11.51 14.57
CA SER A 90 -4.13 -12.84 13.95
C SER A 90 -4.80 -12.80 12.56
N PHE A 91 -5.78 -11.92 12.37
CA PHE A 91 -6.48 -11.78 11.10
C PHE A 91 -5.66 -11.05 10.03
N THR A 92 -4.77 -10.13 10.42
CA THR A 92 -3.85 -9.49 9.46
C THR A 92 -2.79 -10.48 8.99
N TRP A 93 -2.28 -11.34 9.88
CA TRP A 93 -1.40 -12.45 9.51
C TRP A 93 -2.11 -13.49 8.66
N GLY A 94 -3.38 -13.78 8.95
CA GLY A 94 -4.22 -14.64 8.12
C GLY A 94 -4.24 -14.16 6.66
N VAL A 95 -4.57 -12.88 6.43
CA VAL A 95 -4.58 -12.28 5.08
C VAL A 95 -3.22 -12.36 4.39
N ARG A 96 -2.12 -12.08 5.09
CA ARG A 96 -0.76 -12.17 4.52
C ARG A 96 -0.37 -13.60 4.17
N SER A 97 -0.93 -14.59 4.88
CA SER A 97 -0.62 -16.01 4.71
C SER A 97 -1.52 -16.69 3.67
N GLU A 98 -2.46 -15.96 3.06
CA GLU A 98 -3.33 -16.50 2.03
C GLU A 98 -2.53 -16.95 0.81
N PRO A 99 -2.71 -18.19 0.31
CA PRO A 99 -2.00 -18.68 -0.86
C PRO A 99 -2.19 -17.79 -2.09
N GLY A 100 -3.37 -17.17 -2.23
CA GLY A 100 -3.64 -16.22 -3.32
C GLY A 100 -2.89 -14.90 -3.22
N VAL A 101 -2.51 -14.46 -2.02
CA VAL A 101 -1.64 -13.29 -1.81
C VAL A 101 -0.19 -13.68 -2.05
N ILE A 102 0.28 -14.74 -1.39
CA ILE A 102 1.66 -15.23 -1.52
C ILE A 102 1.98 -15.51 -2.99
N GLY A 103 1.12 -16.26 -3.68
CA GLY A 103 1.34 -16.67 -5.07
C GLY A 103 1.38 -15.53 -6.09
N VAL A 104 0.89 -14.33 -5.75
CA VAL A 104 1.11 -13.14 -6.58
C VAL A 104 2.56 -12.69 -6.48
N PHE A 105 3.10 -12.61 -5.26
CA PHE A 105 4.49 -12.20 -5.04
C PHE A 105 5.50 -13.27 -5.50
N GLU A 106 5.17 -14.55 -5.38
CA GLU A 106 6.03 -15.64 -5.87
C GLU A 106 6.26 -15.52 -7.38
N LYS A 107 5.20 -15.19 -8.12
CA LYS A 107 5.27 -14.95 -9.56
C LYS A 107 6.07 -13.70 -9.89
N LEU A 108 5.84 -12.61 -9.17
CA LEU A 108 6.51 -11.33 -9.44
C LEU A 108 8.01 -11.38 -9.15
N PHE A 109 8.42 -12.08 -8.08
CA PHE A 109 9.82 -12.22 -7.70
C PHE A 109 10.48 -13.51 -8.20
N ASN A 110 9.72 -14.40 -8.85
CA ASN A 110 10.16 -15.69 -9.36
C ASN A 110 10.85 -16.56 -8.29
N THR A 111 10.25 -16.64 -7.10
CA THR A 111 10.75 -17.44 -5.97
C THR A 111 9.63 -17.72 -4.96
N GLU A 112 9.63 -18.91 -4.35
CA GLU A 112 8.75 -19.28 -3.22
C GLU A 112 9.38 -18.90 -1.87
N ASP A 113 10.69 -18.61 -1.83
CA ASP A 113 11.41 -18.16 -0.64
C ASP A 113 11.19 -16.66 -0.42
N LEU A 114 10.04 -16.32 0.14
CA LEU A 114 9.59 -14.94 0.37
C LEU A 114 9.59 -14.57 1.86
N LEU A 115 9.93 -13.32 2.14
CA LEU A 115 9.70 -12.68 3.44
C LEU A 115 8.43 -11.83 3.37
N ALA A 116 7.60 -11.91 4.41
CA ALA A 116 6.42 -11.08 4.53
C ALA A 116 6.77 -9.72 5.18
N SER A 117 6.50 -8.63 4.46
CA SER A 117 6.49 -7.29 5.05
C SER A 117 5.22 -7.08 5.89
N PHE A 118 5.32 -6.25 6.91
CA PHE A 118 4.18 -5.79 7.71
C PHE A 118 4.08 -4.27 7.66
N ASP A 119 2.86 -3.78 7.49
CA ASP A 119 2.54 -2.36 7.36
C ASP A 119 1.13 -2.12 7.91
N ALA A 120 0.69 -0.87 7.89
CA ALA A 120 -0.62 -0.39 8.29
C ALA A 120 -1.75 -1.21 7.67
N VAL A 121 -2.86 -1.24 8.40
CA VAL A 121 -4.16 -1.60 7.82
C VAL A 121 -4.96 -0.33 7.62
N ASN A 122 -5.54 -0.15 6.45
CA ASN A 122 -6.46 0.96 6.21
C ASN A 122 -7.86 0.61 6.74
N VAL A 123 -8.29 1.31 7.78
CA VAL A 123 -9.64 1.26 8.35
C VAL A 123 -10.28 2.62 8.15
N SER A 124 -10.77 2.85 6.94
CA SER A 124 -11.53 4.06 6.60
C SER A 124 -12.99 3.90 7.04
N LEU A 125 -13.39 4.67 8.06
CA LEU A 125 -14.76 4.71 8.55
C LEU A 125 -15.56 5.79 7.80
N PRO A 126 -16.63 5.43 7.07
CA PRO A 126 -17.45 6.42 6.38
C PRO A 126 -18.15 7.33 7.38
N ASN A 127 -18.48 8.56 6.96
CA ASN A 127 -19.15 9.57 7.79
C ASN A 127 -18.34 10.08 9.00
N ARG A 128 -17.03 9.86 9.04
CA ARG A 128 -16.14 10.51 10.02
C ARG A 128 -16.01 12.01 9.70
N ARG A 129 -16.64 12.88 10.51
CA ARG A 129 -16.79 14.33 10.23
C ARG A 129 -15.83 15.24 10.99
N ASP A 130 -15.15 14.71 12.00
CA ASP A 130 -14.16 15.38 12.85
C ASP A 130 -12.78 15.50 12.20
N LEU A 131 -12.56 14.89 11.02
CA LEU A 131 -11.31 14.99 10.28
C LEU A 131 -11.40 16.07 9.18
N PRO A 132 -10.30 16.82 8.94
CA PRO A 132 -10.26 17.74 7.81
C PRO A 132 -10.33 16.96 6.49
N PRO A 133 -10.88 17.57 5.43
CA PRO A 133 -10.90 16.97 4.10
C PRO A 133 -9.50 16.50 3.66
N VAL A 134 -9.40 15.25 3.24
CA VAL A 134 -8.16 14.70 2.68
C VAL A 134 -7.91 15.36 1.32
N LYS A 135 -6.78 16.05 1.18
CA LYS A 135 -6.31 16.55 -0.11
C LYS A 135 -5.70 15.39 -0.90
N PRO A 136 -5.84 15.40 -2.24
CA PRO A 136 -5.07 14.51 -3.10
C PRO A 136 -3.60 14.59 -2.77
N TRP A 137 -2.94 13.44 -2.81
CA TRP A 137 -1.53 13.34 -2.49
C TRP A 137 -0.85 12.47 -3.51
N ALA A 138 -0.58 13.06 -4.66
CA ALA A 138 0.14 12.38 -5.71
C ALA A 138 1.60 12.21 -5.28
N HIS A 139 2.07 10.97 -5.20
CA HIS A 139 3.42 10.67 -4.77
C HIS A 139 3.93 9.39 -5.40
N GLN A 140 5.25 9.27 -5.41
CA GLN A 140 5.95 8.03 -5.66
C GLN A 140 6.65 7.63 -4.37
N ASP A 141 6.48 6.39 -3.92
CA ASP A 141 7.35 5.84 -2.88
C ASP A 141 8.62 5.28 -3.53
N GLN A 142 9.66 5.07 -2.73
CA GLN A 142 11.03 4.73 -3.12
C GLN A 142 11.90 5.95 -3.44
N ASP A 143 13.06 6.02 -2.78
CA ASP A 143 14.06 7.08 -2.96
C ASP A 143 14.49 7.21 -4.43
N PRO A 144 14.27 8.38 -5.08
CA PRO A 144 14.62 8.61 -6.48
C PRO A 144 16.13 8.61 -6.71
N LEU A 145 16.95 8.85 -5.69
CA LEU A 145 18.41 8.77 -5.79
C LEU A 145 18.92 7.33 -5.93
N ARG A 146 18.06 6.35 -5.69
CA ARG A 146 18.34 4.93 -5.83
C ARG A 146 17.42 4.36 -6.88
N PRO A 147 17.61 4.60 -8.18
CA PRO A 147 16.65 4.16 -9.20
C PRO A 147 16.63 2.63 -9.36
N GLY A 148 15.59 2.13 -10.02
CA GLY A 148 15.43 0.72 -10.36
C GLY A 148 14.41 -0.02 -9.49
N PHE A 149 14.08 -1.23 -9.92
CA PHE A 149 13.08 -2.06 -9.27
C PHE A 149 13.57 -2.56 -7.90
N ARG A 150 12.92 -2.09 -6.82
CA ARG A 150 13.25 -2.47 -5.44
C ARG A 150 12.09 -3.11 -4.68
N CYS A 151 10.88 -2.58 -4.87
CA CYS A 151 9.68 -3.03 -4.18
C CYS A 151 8.47 -2.94 -5.10
N ILE A 152 7.49 -3.81 -4.85
CA ILE A 152 6.14 -3.71 -5.39
C ILE A 152 5.23 -3.52 -4.19
N GLN A 153 4.43 -2.46 -4.23
CA GLN A 153 3.38 -2.24 -3.25
C GLN A 153 2.09 -2.93 -3.69
N GLY A 154 1.29 -3.32 -2.71
CA GLY A 154 -0.03 -3.88 -2.94
C GLY A 154 -0.84 -3.92 -1.66
N PHE A 155 -2.16 -3.96 -1.80
CA PHE A 155 -3.07 -4.17 -0.69
C PHE A 155 -4.19 -5.13 -1.09
N VAL A 156 -4.77 -5.77 -0.09
CA VAL A 156 -5.94 -6.63 -0.26
C VAL A 156 -7.17 -5.83 0.14
N ASN A 157 -8.08 -5.63 -0.80
CA ASN A 157 -9.39 -5.09 -0.50
C ASN A 157 -10.19 -6.13 0.28
N LEU A 158 -10.43 -5.82 1.56
CA LEU A 158 -11.26 -6.67 2.40
C LEU A 158 -12.76 -6.43 2.11
N ASN A 159 -13.14 -5.17 1.87
CA ASN A 159 -14.48 -4.77 1.44
C ASN A 159 -14.59 -4.66 -0.08
N PRO A 160 -15.80 -4.77 -0.66
CA PRO A 160 -16.05 -4.33 -2.02
C PRO A 160 -15.62 -2.87 -2.21
N CYS A 161 -14.99 -2.59 -3.35
CA CYS A 161 -14.55 -1.24 -3.73
C CYS A 161 -14.98 -0.99 -5.17
N GLY A 162 -15.85 0.00 -5.36
CA GLY A 162 -16.37 0.44 -6.64
C GLY A 162 -15.84 1.82 -7.04
N ASP A 163 -16.40 2.36 -8.13
CA ASP A 163 -15.91 3.58 -8.78
C ASP A 163 -16.10 4.86 -7.94
N ASN A 164 -17.01 4.83 -6.95
CA ASN A 164 -17.33 5.96 -6.08
C ASN A 164 -16.65 5.88 -4.71
N ASP A 165 -15.88 4.82 -4.45
CA ASP A 165 -15.14 4.65 -3.20
C ASP A 165 -13.77 5.32 -3.28
N GLY A 166 -13.18 5.60 -2.11
CA GLY A 166 -11.80 6.11 -1.99
C GLY A 166 -10.77 5.02 -2.26
N GLY A 167 -10.66 4.58 -3.51
CA GLY A 167 -9.73 3.55 -3.96
C GLY A 167 -8.34 4.08 -4.34
N LEU A 168 -7.51 3.18 -4.88
CA LEU A 168 -6.18 3.52 -5.40
C LEU A 168 -6.25 3.99 -6.84
N MET A 169 -5.54 5.07 -7.15
CA MET A 169 -5.24 5.49 -8.52
C MET A 169 -3.75 5.28 -8.81
N VAL A 170 -3.45 4.74 -9.98
CA VAL A 170 -2.08 4.55 -10.46
C VAL A 170 -1.91 5.03 -11.89
N LEU A 171 -0.72 5.51 -12.21
CA LEU A 171 -0.36 5.87 -13.58
C LEU A 171 0.24 4.65 -14.29
N LYS A 172 -0.50 4.08 -15.22
CA LYS A 172 -0.06 2.90 -15.97
C LYS A 172 1.21 3.22 -16.76
N GLY A 173 2.26 2.45 -16.56
CA GLY A 173 3.56 2.69 -17.20
C GLY A 173 4.37 3.82 -16.56
N GLY A 174 3.90 4.43 -15.47
CA GLY A 174 4.63 5.48 -14.75
C GLY A 174 6.03 5.03 -14.30
N HIS A 175 6.16 3.77 -13.91
CA HIS A 175 7.44 3.15 -13.53
C HIS A 175 8.48 3.17 -14.66
N LEU A 176 8.07 3.22 -15.93
CA LEU A 176 8.97 3.25 -17.09
C LEU A 176 9.58 4.65 -17.30
N ILE A 177 8.87 5.70 -16.92
CA ILE A 177 9.31 7.10 -17.08
C ILE A 177 9.81 7.71 -15.77
N SER A 178 9.71 7.00 -14.64
CA SER A 178 10.11 7.47 -13.31
C SER A 178 11.54 8.04 -13.30
N LYS A 179 12.50 7.36 -13.94
CA LYS A 179 13.88 7.86 -14.03
C LYS A 179 13.97 9.19 -14.80
N GLU A 180 13.31 9.28 -15.96
CA GLU A 180 13.30 10.51 -16.77
C GLU A 180 12.65 11.67 -15.98
N TYR A 181 11.56 11.37 -15.27
CA TYR A 181 10.87 12.32 -14.42
C TYR A 181 11.83 12.89 -13.36
N HIS A 182 12.46 12.01 -12.59
CA HIS A 182 13.33 12.43 -11.48
C HIS A 182 14.61 13.13 -11.96
N GLU A 183 15.11 12.82 -13.16
CA GLU A 183 16.20 13.55 -13.79
C GLU A 183 15.78 14.96 -14.23
N THR A 184 14.56 15.11 -14.74
CA THR A 184 13.97 16.37 -15.20
C THR A 184 13.73 17.33 -14.03
N PHE A 185 13.17 16.83 -12.91
CA PHE A 185 12.77 17.63 -11.76
C PHE A 185 13.78 17.61 -10.59
N LYS A 186 15.00 17.08 -10.79
CA LYS A 186 16.01 16.90 -9.71
C LYS A 186 16.37 18.16 -8.92
N ASN A 187 16.23 19.34 -9.54
CA ASN A 187 16.58 20.64 -8.96
C ASN A 187 15.36 21.42 -8.49
N GLU A 188 14.15 20.86 -8.64
CA GLU A 188 12.93 21.49 -8.18
C GLU A 188 12.87 21.47 -6.64
N GLU A 189 12.41 22.57 -6.05
CA GLU A 189 12.19 22.62 -4.62
C GLU A 189 11.08 21.63 -4.23
N GLN A 190 11.34 20.87 -3.16
CA GLN A 190 10.45 19.82 -2.70
C GLN A 190 9.85 20.21 -1.35
N GLU A 191 8.58 19.84 -1.14
CA GLU A 191 7.98 19.95 0.18
C GLU A 191 8.75 19.10 1.22
N PHE A 192 8.64 19.49 2.49
CA PHE A 192 9.24 18.74 3.57
C PHE A 192 8.70 17.30 3.61
N ARG A 193 9.62 16.35 3.75
CA ARG A 193 9.33 14.94 3.91
C ARG A 193 10.18 14.34 5.03
N TRP A 194 9.58 13.43 5.77
CA TRP A 194 10.25 12.75 6.88
C TRP A 194 11.28 11.71 6.43
N THR A 195 11.16 11.21 5.19
CA THR A 195 12.04 10.19 4.59
C THR A 195 12.27 10.50 3.12
N ASN A 196 13.41 10.08 2.57
CA ASN A 196 13.66 10.13 1.13
C ASN A 196 12.87 9.06 0.37
N GLU A 197 12.28 8.07 1.03
CA GLU A 197 11.49 7.00 0.40
C GLU A 197 10.09 7.45 -0.05
N MET A 198 9.80 8.76 -0.01
CA MET A 198 8.57 9.36 -0.49
C MET A 198 8.89 10.61 -1.30
N TYR A 199 8.41 10.68 -2.54
CA TYR A 199 8.55 11.81 -3.43
C TYR A 199 7.18 12.40 -3.74
N LEU A 200 6.98 13.67 -3.43
CA LEU A 200 5.70 14.35 -3.67
C LEU A 200 5.73 15.02 -5.04
N PHE A 201 4.74 14.72 -5.87
CA PHE A 201 4.64 15.37 -7.16
C PHE A 201 4.14 16.81 -6.99
N THR A 202 4.83 17.74 -7.62
CA THR A 202 4.48 19.16 -7.76
C THR A 202 3.46 19.33 -8.89
N ASP A 203 2.77 20.48 -8.95
CA ASP A 203 1.82 20.76 -10.02
C ASP A 203 2.48 20.76 -11.42
N THR A 204 3.70 21.26 -11.52
CA THR A 204 4.57 21.23 -12.71
C THR A 204 4.87 19.79 -13.13
N GLY A 205 5.24 18.95 -12.16
CA GLY A 205 5.46 17.53 -12.35
C GLY A 205 4.24 16.75 -12.83
N LEU A 206 3.08 17.01 -12.20
CA LEU A 206 1.82 16.38 -12.57
C LEU A 206 1.41 16.75 -14.00
N LYS A 207 1.59 18.00 -14.39
CA LYS A 207 1.32 18.43 -15.77
C LYS A 207 2.24 17.76 -16.78
N TRP A 208 3.51 17.57 -16.45
CA TRP A 208 4.45 16.81 -17.29
C TRP A 208 4.02 15.35 -17.44
N LEU A 209 3.54 14.71 -16.38
CA LEU A 209 3.00 13.34 -16.44
C LEU A 209 1.73 13.27 -17.30
N GLU A 210 0.86 14.28 -17.23
CA GLU A 210 -0.32 14.40 -18.10
C GLU A 210 0.06 14.54 -19.57
N GLU A 211 1.05 15.38 -19.88
CA GLU A 211 1.57 15.60 -21.25
C GLU A 211 2.25 14.35 -21.84
N LYS A 212 2.74 13.43 -21.00
CA LYS A 212 3.22 12.11 -21.45
C LYS A 212 2.11 11.18 -21.92
N GLY A 213 0.84 11.53 -21.68
CA GLY A 213 -0.32 10.78 -22.17
C GLY A 213 -0.49 9.40 -21.56
N LEU A 214 -0.07 9.21 -20.31
CA LEU A 214 -0.19 7.92 -19.62
C LEU A 214 -1.62 7.69 -19.08
N ASP A 215 -2.07 6.44 -19.15
CA ASP A 215 -3.39 6.05 -18.67
C ASP A 215 -3.44 6.06 -17.13
N LEU A 216 -4.42 6.79 -16.58
CA LEU A 216 -4.74 6.73 -15.17
C LEU A 216 -5.72 5.58 -14.89
N LEU A 217 -5.31 4.63 -14.04
CA LEU A 217 -6.11 3.48 -13.65
C LEU A 217 -6.53 3.57 -12.18
N GLY A 218 -7.81 3.35 -11.89
CA GLY A 218 -8.27 3.31 -10.49
C GLY A 218 -9.72 3.70 -10.31
N SER A 219 -10.13 3.79 -9.04
CA SER A 219 -11.41 4.38 -8.63
C SER A 219 -11.17 5.43 -7.56
N GLN A 220 -11.73 6.63 -7.79
CA GLN A 220 -11.79 7.73 -6.83
C GLN A 220 -13.13 8.44 -7.03
N ARG A 221 -13.70 8.94 -5.94
CA ARG A 221 -14.91 9.76 -5.97
C ARG A 221 -14.63 11.02 -6.81
N LYS A 222 -15.28 11.14 -7.97
CA LYS A 222 -15.08 12.22 -8.98
C LYS A 222 -15.30 13.66 -8.48
N GLU A 223 -15.78 13.85 -7.26
CA GLU A 223 -16.22 15.15 -6.73
C GLU A 223 -15.13 15.98 -6.01
N ARG A 224 -13.89 15.50 -5.89
CA ARG A 224 -12.79 16.30 -5.32
C ARG A 224 -11.61 16.26 -6.29
N GLY A 225 -11.26 17.43 -6.83
CA GLY A 225 -10.31 17.61 -7.93
C GLY A 225 -8.93 16.98 -7.71
N VAL A 226 -8.18 16.86 -8.83
CA VAL A 226 -6.87 16.22 -9.06
C VAL A 226 -6.66 14.87 -8.34
N PRO A 227 -6.49 13.75 -9.03
CA PRO A 227 -6.41 12.43 -8.38
C PRO A 227 -5.17 12.26 -7.49
N ALA A 228 -5.31 11.52 -6.40
CA ALA A 228 -4.17 11.02 -5.63
C ALA A 228 -3.46 9.93 -6.46
N LEU A 229 -2.48 10.33 -7.28
CA LEU A 229 -1.70 9.44 -8.14
C LEU A 229 -0.59 8.76 -7.32
N SER A 230 -0.57 7.43 -7.30
CA SER A 230 0.60 6.66 -6.87
C SER A 230 1.24 6.01 -8.08
N THR A 231 2.54 6.21 -8.30
CA THR A 231 3.28 5.57 -9.40
C THR A 231 4.14 4.42 -8.90
#